data_AF-A0A1Y5HXJ7-F1
#
_entry.id   AF-A0A1Y5HXJ7-F1
#
_cell.length_a   1.000
_cell.length_b   1.000
_cell.length_c   1.000
_cell.angle_alpha   90.00
_cell.angle_beta   90.00
_cell.angle_gamma   90.00
#
_symmetry.space_group_name_H-M   'P 1'
#
loop_
_entity.id
_entity.type
_entity.pdbx_description
1 polymer ?
#
loop_
_entity_poly.entity_id
_entity_poly.type
_entity_poly.pdbx_seq_one_letter_code
_entity_poly.pdbx_strand_id
1 'polypeptide(L)' 'EMPRFYCDYCDAFLTHDSSTVRKQHNSGFKHKANVRNYYAQFNMIVPLHPTRVNLVHSAITNCK' A
#
# COMPACT_ATOMS: atom_id res chain seq x y z
N GLU A 1 12.94 -23.45 -0.82
CA GLU A 1 11.67 -23.08 -1.48
C GLU A 1 11.37 -21.65 -1.10
N MET A 2 11.12 -20.78 -2.08
CA MET A 2 11.20 -19.32 -1.88
C MET A 2 9.80 -18.71 -1.73
N PRO A 3 9.49 -18.06 -0.60
CA PRO A 3 8.25 -17.31 -0.45
C PRO A 3 8.30 -16.14 -1.44
N ARG A 4 7.41 -16.09 -2.42
CA ARG A 4 7.29 -14.91 -3.28
C ARG A 4 6.35 -13.93 -2.59
N PHE A 5 6.90 -12.86 -2.03
CA PHE A 5 6.07 -11.76 -1.55
C PHE A 5 5.44 -11.07 -2.77
N TYR A 6 4.11 -11.10 -2.84
CA TYR A 6 3.32 -10.39 -3.84
C TYR A 6 2.71 -9.14 -3.20
N CYS A 7 2.77 -8.01 -3.89
CA CYS A 7 2.15 -6.78 -3.44
C CYS A 7 0.90 -6.49 -4.27
N ASP A 8 -0.28 -6.58 -3.64
CA ASP A 8 -1.57 -6.34 -4.31
C ASP A 8 -1.70 -4.92 -4.88
N TYR A 9 -1.14 -3.91 -4.19
CA TYR A 9 -1.15 -2.53 -4.67
C TYR A 9 -0.25 -2.32 -5.89
N CYS A 10 0.81 -3.10 -6.04
CA CYS A 10 1.77 -2.96 -7.13
C CYS A 10 1.58 -3.96 -8.27
N ASP A 11 0.71 -4.96 -8.08
CA ASP A 11 0.53 -6.10 -8.98
C ASP A 11 1.88 -6.69 -9.40
N ALA A 12 2.72 -7.00 -8.41
CA ALA A 12 4.10 -7.38 -8.63
C ALA A 12 4.63 -8.35 -7.57
N PHE A 13 5.41 -9.33 -8.04
CA PHE A 13 6.21 -10.19 -7.19
C PHE A 13 7.57 -9.54 -6.88
N LEU A 14 8.00 -9.63 -5.63
CA LEU A 14 9.36 -9.30 -5.24
C LEU A 14 10.30 -10.48 -5.56
N THR A 15 11.46 -10.16 -6.15
CA THR A 15 12.50 -11.14 -6.52
C THR A 15 13.18 -11.75 -5.31
N HIS A 16 13.24 -11.02 -4.20
CA HIS A 16 13.76 -11.48 -2.91
C HIS A 16 12.80 -11.08 -1.79
N ASP A 17 12.43 -12.02 -0.94
CA ASP A 17 11.45 -11.85 0.13
C ASP A 17 12.10 -11.64 1.50
N SER A 18 13.16 -10.83 1.55
CA SER A 18 13.71 -10.41 2.84
C SER A 18 12.86 -9.32 3.48
N SER A 19 12.90 -9.23 4.81
CA SER A 19 12.22 -8.18 5.57
C SER A 19 12.70 -6.78 5.17
N THR A 20 13.98 -6.63 4.83
CA THR A 20 14.57 -5.38 4.34
C THR A 20 14.01 -5.00 2.97
N VAL A 21 13.93 -5.95 2.02
CA VAL A 21 13.40 -5.67 0.67
C VAL A 21 11.92 -5.34 0.72
N ARG A 22 11.13 -6.00 1.58
CA ARG A 22 9.71 -5.62 1.81
C ARG A 22 9.56 -4.21 2.35
N LYS A 23 10.33 -3.85 3.38
CA LYS A 23 10.32 -2.49 3.94
C LYS A 23 10.69 -1.44 2.90
N GLN A 24 11.74 -1.71 2.11
CA GLN A 24 12.15 -0.82 1.02
C GLN A 24 11.03 -0.66 -0.01
N HIS A 25 10.40 -1.76 -0.43
CA HIS A 25 9.26 -1.73 -1.35
C HIS A 25 8.09 -0.90 -0.80
N ASN A 26 7.64 -1.18 0.42
CA ASN A 26 6.52 -0.50 1.08
C ASN A 26 6.77 0.99 1.28
N SER A 27 8.03 1.37 1.54
CA SER A 27 8.45 2.76 1.66
C SER A 27 8.62 3.49 0.32
N GLY A 28 8.63 2.76 -0.80
CA GLY A 28 8.93 3.26 -2.14
C GLY A 28 7.84 4.16 -2.73
N PHE A 29 8.25 5.07 -3.62
CA PHE A 29 7.37 6.07 -4.24
C PHE A 29 6.21 5.43 -5.01
N LYS A 30 6.49 4.42 -5.84
CA LYS A 30 5.49 3.70 -6.63
C LYS A 30 4.42 3.04 -5.74
N HIS A 31 4.84 2.31 -4.71
CA HIS A 31 3.93 1.65 -3.78
C HIS A 31 3.01 2.67 -3.10
N LYS A 32 3.57 3.76 -2.54
CA LYS A 32 2.78 4.82 -1.89
C LYS A 32 1.80 5.51 -2.83
N ALA A 33 2.17 5.73 -4.09
CA ALA A 33 1.28 6.30 -5.10
C ALA A 33 0.12 5.34 -5.42
N ASN A 34 0.41 4.05 -5.58
CA ASN A 34 -0.62 3.04 -5.87
C ASN A 34 -1.59 2.87 -4.70
N VAL A 35 -1.12 2.86 -3.45
CA VAL A 35 -1.96 2.83 -2.25
C VAL A 35 -2.88 4.05 -2.21
N ARG A 36 -2.37 5.26 -2.48
CA ARG A 36 -3.18 6.48 -2.57
C ARG A 36 -4.27 6.35 -3.63
N ASN A 37 -3.90 5.91 -4.82
CA ASN A 37 -4.83 5.78 -5.95
C ASN A 37 -5.91 4.74 -5.67
N TYR A 38 -5.54 3.61 -5.05
CA TYR A 38 -6.48 2.58 -4.64
C TYR A 38 -7.54 3.17 -3.71
N TYR A 39 -7.15 3.81 -2.60
CA TYR A 39 -8.12 4.38 -1.67
C TYR A 39 -8.87 5.59 -2.23
N ALA A 40 -8.27 6.37 -3.13
CA ALA A 40 -8.94 7.50 -3.79
C ALA A 40 -10.16 7.04 -4.62
N GLN A 41 -10.12 5.85 -5.22
CA GLN A 41 -11.26 5.28 -5.96
C GLN A 41 -12.45 4.96 -5.04
N PHE A 42 -12.19 4.53 -3.80
CA PHE A 42 -13.25 4.24 -2.82
C PHE A 42 -13.72 5.46 -2.04
N ASN A 43 -12.93 6.53 -2.02
CA ASN A 43 -13.24 7.76 -1.27
C ASN A 43 -14.46 8.52 -1.82
N MET A 44 -14.88 8.25 -3.05
CA MET A 44 -16.03 8.87 -3.72
C MET A 44 -17.35 8.10 -3.55
N ILE A 45 -17.31 6.86 -3.04
CA ILE A 45 -18.47 5.95 -3.02
C ILE A 45 -19.22 5.99 -1.67
N VAL A 46 -18.69 6.68 -0.65
CA VAL A 46 -19.29 6.71 0.69
C VAL A 46 -19.53 8.16 1.14
N PRO A 47 -20.78 8.66 1.14
CA PRO A 47 -21.07 9.92 1.78
C PRO A 47 -20.88 9.73 3.30
N LEU A 48 -20.08 10.61 3.91
CA LEU A 48 -19.96 10.84 5.35
C LEU A 48 -19.12 9.81 6.14
N HIS A 49 -17.85 10.12 6.39
CA HIS A 49 -17.35 10.25 7.78
C HIS A 49 -15.94 10.90 7.82
N PRO A 50 -15.71 11.95 8.63
CA PRO A 50 -14.41 12.62 8.79
C PRO A 50 -13.30 11.73 9.39
N THR A 51 -13.60 10.49 9.81
CA THR A 51 -12.57 9.57 10.32
C THR A 51 -11.78 8.84 9.23
N ARG A 52 -12.14 8.94 7.94
CA ARG A 52 -11.46 8.17 6.87
C ARG A 52 -10.37 8.90 6.09
N VAL A 53 -10.23 10.21 6.18
CA VAL A 53 -8.98 10.89 5.75
C VAL A 53 -7.77 10.35 6.53
N ASN A 54 -7.98 9.97 7.80
CA ASN A 54 -6.99 9.26 8.58
C ASN A 54 -6.71 7.85 8.06
N LEU A 55 -7.62 7.19 7.35
CA LEU A 55 -7.41 5.84 6.84
C LEU A 55 -6.43 5.84 5.67
N VAL A 56 -6.55 6.78 4.73
CA VAL A 56 -5.59 6.91 3.61
C VAL A 56 -4.22 7.33 4.15
N HIS A 57 -4.18 8.31 5.06
CA HIS A 57 -2.94 8.76 5.66
C HIS A 57 -2.28 7.62 6.46
N SER A 58 -3.05 6.92 7.31
CA SER A 58 -2.61 5.77 8.11
C SER A 58 -2.17 4.59 7.24
N ALA A 59 -2.86 4.29 6.13
CA ALA A 59 -2.46 3.23 5.21
C ALA A 59 -1.07 3.53 4.60
N ILE A 60 -0.78 4.80 4.29
CA ILE A 60 0.51 5.21 3.72
C ILE A 60 1.62 5.24 4.78
N THR A 61 1.35 5.72 5.99
CA THR A 61 2.34 5.78 7.07
C THR A 61 2.56 4.45 7.79
N ASN A 62 1.57 3.54 7.81
CA ASN A 62 1.65 2.23 8.45
C ASN A 62 1.88 1.07 7.47
N CYS A 63 2.16 1.32 6.18
CA CYS A 63 2.71 0.31 5.28
C CYS A 63 4.08 -0.16 5.81
N LYS A 64 4.07 -1.15 6.72
CA LYS A 64 5.24 -1.88 7.22
C LYS A 64 5.64 -2.98 6.26
#